data_AF-A0A964R8T7-F1
#
_entry.id   AF-A0A964R8T7-F1
#
_cell.length_a   1.000
_cell.length_b   1.000
_cell.length_c   1.000
_cell.angle_alpha   90.00
_cell.angle_beta   90.00
_cell.angle_gamma   90.00
#
_symmetry.space_group_name_H-M   'P 1'
#
loop_
_entity.id
_entity.type
_entity.pdbx_description
1 polymer ?
#
loop_
_entity_poly.entity_id
_entity_poly.type
_entity_poly.pdbx_seq_one_letter_code
_entity_poly.pdbx_strand_id
1 'polypeptide(L)'
;MSLIAERQKQIPILKFVLLLVAVAVHAQIDIPYKARPSGHEENRVRVDRIHQDERQKFAADTHRLVLPGLVADRRTRRVEVRVERSAVGANAPCEFLVVNESSDHGYEALLIAFARPSDIHRALRFIGTEPGQSYHPPTHRFWAKGERFLLSVLATNTAPIRVENLLIDRRTGAALPPDGFLFTGSRQIPAPNNPSRADYAADTFQPMAIVSLFSTPYAVFEVPRSVSKETVYRNTTVNPEFSIAEGALLTLAIEPALQPSATSVQDLVLQVGAASRTGNPPRSKVEALADLHVQLRDGTTVLNPDGSLVSVVGSIAALDPQKHTPFLTLRWSPDIRLASAQALAEILASLDREQGIRIEPPLPGEPYYRAFTPDRQLLNRTERPFHPLELALQQKDGRISGRLLLVQSVWKEGASRSELQFLERPILDPAALRQELAVDRERTRSSGGRPRPNVLLAFAPSDLTLGQLTVFLEPFLTNHTAIHLLLDEPMPPTSSKEIKP
;
A
#
# COMPACT_ATOMS: atom_id res chain seq x y z
N MET A 1 -54.71 -61.30 -9.19
CA MET A 1 -55.20 -61.83 -7.89
C MET A 1 -54.25 -61.32 -6.82
N SER A 2 -54.62 -60.21 -6.17
CA SER A 2 -55.02 -60.16 -4.75
C SER A 2 -53.90 -60.60 -3.80
N LEU A 3 -53.08 -59.71 -3.23
CA LEU A 3 -53.30 -58.92 -2.00
C LEU A 3 -53.71 -59.78 -0.79
N ILE A 4 -52.92 -59.66 0.29
CA ILE A 4 -53.27 -59.39 1.71
C ILE A 4 -51.99 -59.65 2.56
N ALA A 5 -51.30 -58.58 3.01
CA ALA A 5 -51.27 -58.01 4.38
C ALA A 5 -50.19 -58.68 5.27
N GLU A 6 -49.38 -58.01 6.09
CA GLU A 6 -49.83 -57.18 7.22
C GLU A 6 -48.67 -56.33 7.82
N ARG A 7 -49.08 -55.32 8.61
CA ARG A 7 -48.40 -54.25 9.37
C ARG A 7 -47.18 -54.72 10.22
N GLN A 8 -46.23 -53.91 10.73
CA GLN A 8 -46.36 -52.64 11.47
C GLN A 8 -44.97 -52.07 11.86
N LYS A 9 -44.79 -50.75 11.63
CA LYS A 9 -43.95 -49.72 12.31
C LYS A 9 -42.73 -50.10 13.19
N GLN A 10 -41.55 -49.57 12.82
CA GLN A 10 -40.69 -48.71 13.66
C GLN A 10 -39.68 -47.92 12.79
N ILE A 11 -39.64 -46.60 12.94
CA ILE A 11 -38.67 -45.60 12.39
C ILE A 11 -37.95 -45.06 13.66
N PRO A 12 -36.68 -44.57 13.70
CA PRO A 12 -36.08 -43.73 12.65
C PRO A 12 -34.54 -43.70 12.52
N ILE A 13 -33.96 -43.97 11.34
CA ILE A 13 -32.65 -43.41 10.97
C ILE A 13 -32.64 -43.02 9.48
N LEU A 14 -32.90 -41.73 9.26
CA LEU A 14 -32.08 -40.81 8.47
C LEU A 14 -31.48 -41.36 7.16
N LYS A 15 -32.27 -41.39 6.07
CA LYS A 15 -31.74 -41.32 4.71
C LYS A 15 -32.66 -40.52 3.80
N PHE A 16 -32.04 -39.53 3.15
CA PHE A 16 -32.37 -38.99 1.83
C PHE A 16 -33.83 -38.64 1.55
N VAL A 17 -34.14 -37.34 1.70
CA VAL A 17 -35.22 -36.71 0.93
C VAL A 17 -34.57 -35.68 0.01
N LEU A 18 -34.43 -36.12 -1.24
CA LEU A 18 -34.36 -35.26 -2.41
C LEU A 18 -35.73 -34.58 -2.51
N LEU A 19 -35.84 -33.33 -2.08
CA LEU A 19 -37.00 -32.48 -2.39
C LEU A 19 -36.48 -31.17 -2.95
N LEU A 20 -36.38 -31.14 -4.28
CA LEU A 20 -36.39 -29.93 -5.08
C LEU A 20 -37.73 -29.23 -4.84
N VAL A 21 -37.79 -28.40 -3.80
CA VAL A 21 -38.78 -27.33 -3.73
C VAL A 21 -38.14 -26.12 -4.40
N ALA A 22 -38.42 -25.98 -5.69
CA ALA A 22 -38.30 -24.71 -6.38
C ALA A 22 -39.35 -23.76 -5.77
N VAL A 23 -39.01 -23.10 -4.66
CA VAL A 23 -39.66 -21.84 -4.33
C VAL A 23 -39.06 -20.84 -5.30
N ALA A 24 -39.81 -20.57 -6.37
CA ALA A 24 -39.62 -19.41 -7.22
C ALA A 24 -39.92 -18.16 -6.38
N VAL A 25 -38.98 -17.77 -5.52
CA VAL A 25 -38.85 -16.37 -5.12
C VAL A 25 -38.35 -15.66 -6.37
N HIS A 26 -39.29 -15.19 -7.19
CA HIS A 26 -39.06 -14.08 -8.09
C HIS A 26 -38.79 -12.85 -7.22
N ALA A 27 -37.65 -12.84 -6.52
CA ALA A 27 -36.99 -11.59 -6.24
C ALA A 27 -36.64 -11.05 -7.61
N GLN A 28 -37.25 -9.94 -7.98
CA GLN A 28 -36.74 -9.07 -9.02
C GLN A 28 -35.24 -8.96 -8.81
N ILE A 29 -34.46 -9.63 -9.64
CA ILE A 29 -33.06 -9.26 -9.85
C ILE A 29 -33.16 -8.00 -10.70
N ASP A 30 -33.56 -6.91 -10.04
CA ASP A 30 -33.42 -5.56 -10.56
C ASP A 30 -31.92 -5.33 -10.75
N ILE A 31 -31.56 -4.80 -11.92
CA ILE A 31 -30.20 -4.52 -12.39
C ILE A 31 -29.36 -3.91 -11.25
N PRO A 32 -28.41 -4.62 -10.61
CA PRO A 32 -28.18 -4.35 -9.19
C PRO A 32 -27.25 -3.17 -8.88
N TYR A 33 -26.58 -2.55 -9.86
CA TYR A 33 -25.66 -1.44 -9.59
C TYR A 33 -25.74 -0.35 -10.67
N LYS A 34 -26.24 0.81 -10.28
CA LYS A 34 -26.22 2.01 -11.13
C LYS A 34 -24.85 2.67 -11.05
N ALA A 35 -24.07 2.58 -12.13
CA ALA A 35 -22.81 3.31 -12.25
C ALA A 35 -23.01 4.84 -12.26
N ARG A 36 -24.21 5.31 -12.63
CA ARG A 36 -24.57 6.74 -12.70
C ARG A 36 -25.94 7.00 -12.07
N PRO A 37 -26.12 8.12 -11.37
CA PRO A 37 -27.40 8.49 -10.79
C PRO A 37 -28.40 8.92 -11.86
N SER A 38 -29.65 8.95 -11.45
CA SER A 38 -30.75 9.52 -12.24
C SER A 38 -30.48 11.03 -12.49
N GLY A 39 -30.63 11.50 -13.73
CA GLY A 39 -30.38 12.92 -14.08
C GLY A 39 -28.93 13.27 -14.44
N HIS A 40 -28.01 12.30 -14.47
CA HIS A 40 -26.59 12.53 -14.82
C HIS A 40 -26.40 13.33 -16.13
N GLU A 41 -27.11 12.96 -17.19
CA GLU A 41 -27.00 13.62 -18.49
C GLU A 41 -27.45 15.09 -18.44
N GLU A 42 -28.47 15.42 -17.63
CA GLU A 42 -28.90 16.79 -17.41
C GLU A 42 -27.84 17.59 -16.64
N ASN A 43 -27.24 16.98 -15.62
CA ASN A 43 -26.15 17.59 -14.86
C ASN A 43 -24.94 17.85 -15.76
N ARG A 44 -24.57 16.93 -16.65
CA ARG A 44 -23.48 17.13 -17.61
C ARG A 44 -23.71 18.37 -18.47
N VAL A 45 -24.92 18.53 -19.03
CA VAL A 45 -25.30 19.73 -19.81
C VAL A 45 -25.24 21.00 -18.96
N ARG A 46 -25.67 20.94 -17.69
CA ARG A 46 -25.57 22.08 -16.76
C ARG A 46 -24.11 22.44 -16.48
N VAL A 47 -23.23 21.45 -16.26
CA VAL A 47 -21.80 21.67 -16.01
C VAL A 47 -21.10 22.25 -17.24
N ASP A 48 -21.44 21.81 -18.45
CA ASP A 48 -20.92 22.37 -19.69
C ASP A 48 -21.27 23.86 -19.82
N ARG A 49 -22.50 24.24 -19.49
CA ARG A 49 -22.92 25.65 -19.47
C ARG A 49 -22.16 26.45 -18.41
N ILE A 50 -22.06 25.93 -17.18
CA ILE A 50 -21.29 26.55 -16.10
C ILE A 50 -19.84 26.80 -16.55
N HIS A 51 -19.21 25.81 -17.19
CA HIS A 51 -17.85 25.92 -17.71
C HIS A 51 -17.72 27.05 -18.75
N GLN A 52 -18.66 27.17 -19.68
CA GLN A 52 -18.67 28.25 -20.67
C GLN A 52 -18.80 29.63 -20.00
N ASP A 53 -19.73 29.76 -19.04
CA ASP A 53 -19.95 31.00 -18.29
C ASP A 53 -18.71 31.40 -17.47
N GLU A 54 -18.09 30.43 -16.80
CA GLU A 54 -16.87 30.66 -15.99
C GLU A 54 -15.67 31.03 -16.85
N ARG A 55 -15.51 30.41 -18.03
CA ARG A 55 -14.47 30.78 -18.98
C ARG A 55 -14.62 32.22 -19.46
N GLN A 56 -15.84 32.68 -19.71
CA GLN A 56 -16.10 34.07 -20.08
C GLN A 56 -15.85 35.00 -18.90
N LYS A 57 -16.41 34.69 -17.73
CA LYS A 57 -16.29 35.49 -16.50
C LYS A 57 -14.84 35.69 -16.07
N PHE A 58 -14.00 34.66 -16.19
CA PHE A 58 -12.62 34.69 -15.70
C PHE A 58 -11.56 34.81 -16.83
N ALA A 59 -11.95 35.14 -18.05
CA ALA A 59 -11.06 35.15 -19.23
C ALA A 59 -9.78 36.00 -19.04
N ALA A 60 -9.86 37.09 -18.26
CA ALA A 60 -8.74 37.99 -18.01
C ALA A 60 -8.04 37.76 -16.65
N ASP A 61 -8.54 36.86 -15.80
CA ASP A 61 -7.95 36.64 -14.47
C ASP A 61 -6.87 35.55 -14.52
N THR A 62 -5.61 35.96 -14.58
CA THR A 62 -4.44 35.06 -14.60
C THR A 62 -4.26 34.26 -13.31
N HIS A 63 -5.00 34.59 -12.24
CA HIS A 63 -5.02 33.81 -11.01
C HIS A 63 -6.11 32.75 -10.98
N ARG A 64 -6.93 32.66 -12.04
CA ARG A 64 -7.93 31.60 -12.21
C ARG A 64 -7.49 30.63 -13.30
N LEU A 65 -7.66 29.35 -13.02
CA LEU A 65 -7.58 28.30 -14.03
C LEU A 65 -8.97 27.70 -14.17
N VAL A 66 -9.55 27.77 -15.37
CA VAL A 66 -10.86 27.20 -15.67
C VAL A 66 -10.67 26.02 -16.61
N LEU A 67 -11.09 24.83 -16.18
CA LEU A 67 -11.06 23.58 -16.95
C LEU A 67 -12.47 22.96 -16.95
N PRO A 68 -12.77 21.99 -17.82
CA PRO A 68 -14.06 21.30 -17.78
C PRO A 68 -14.36 20.75 -16.38
N GLY A 69 -15.51 21.13 -15.82
CA GLY A 69 -15.95 20.69 -14.50
C GLY A 69 -15.18 21.25 -13.31
N LEU A 70 -14.24 22.21 -13.46
CA LEU A 70 -13.57 22.82 -12.30
C LEU A 70 -13.06 24.25 -12.52
N VAL A 71 -12.88 24.97 -11.40
CA VAL A 71 -12.17 26.24 -11.32
C VAL A 71 -11.16 26.19 -10.19
N ALA A 72 -9.93 26.64 -10.45
CA ALA A 72 -8.89 26.79 -9.43
C ALA A 72 -8.51 28.26 -9.25
N ASP A 73 -8.21 28.64 -8.03
CA ASP A 73 -7.80 29.99 -7.63
C ASP A 73 -6.53 29.95 -6.81
N ARG A 74 -5.45 30.52 -7.36
CA ARG A 74 -4.17 30.56 -6.65
C ARG A 74 -4.09 31.63 -5.56
N ARG A 75 -4.98 32.63 -5.55
CA ARG A 75 -5.01 33.66 -4.49
C ARG A 75 -5.55 33.05 -3.20
N THR A 76 -6.61 32.26 -3.31
CA THR A 76 -7.25 31.56 -2.17
C THR A 76 -6.73 30.13 -1.97
N ARG A 77 -5.92 29.62 -2.91
CA ARG A 77 -5.42 28.23 -2.95
C ARG A 77 -6.54 27.20 -2.88
N ARG A 78 -7.61 27.44 -3.62
CA ARG A 78 -8.81 26.61 -3.62
C ARG A 78 -9.09 26.07 -5.02
N VAL A 79 -9.42 24.78 -5.09
CA VAL A 79 -9.97 24.16 -6.29
C VAL A 79 -11.43 23.81 -6.02
N GLU A 80 -12.32 24.24 -6.89
CA GLU A 80 -13.73 23.90 -6.86
C GLU A 80 -14.06 22.97 -8.02
N VAL A 81 -14.44 21.74 -7.70
CA VAL A 81 -14.79 20.71 -8.67
C VAL A 81 -16.30 20.52 -8.66
N ARG A 82 -16.92 20.54 -9.85
CA ARG A 82 -18.33 20.18 -10.01
C ARG A 82 -18.44 18.66 -9.91
N VAL A 83 -19.24 18.23 -8.96
CA VAL A 83 -19.49 16.83 -8.65
C VAL A 83 -20.98 16.60 -8.49
N GLU A 84 -21.42 15.38 -8.64
CA GLU A 84 -22.77 14.98 -8.28
C GLU A 84 -22.75 13.86 -7.25
N ARG A 85 -23.83 13.78 -6.48
CA ARG A 85 -24.05 12.66 -5.56
C ARG A 85 -24.37 11.40 -6.36
N SER A 86 -23.60 10.34 -6.17
CA SER A 86 -23.84 9.06 -6.85
C SER A 86 -25.10 8.35 -6.34
N ALA A 87 -25.41 7.18 -6.90
CA ALA A 87 -26.50 6.32 -6.46
C ALA A 87 -26.17 5.45 -5.23
N VAL A 88 -24.96 5.54 -4.65
CA VAL A 88 -24.61 4.72 -3.48
C VAL A 88 -25.52 5.07 -2.30
N GLY A 89 -26.21 4.07 -1.73
CA GLY A 89 -27.21 4.27 -0.68
C GLY A 89 -26.60 4.59 0.68
N ALA A 90 -27.44 5.10 1.60
CA ALA A 90 -27.06 5.23 3.01
C ALA A 90 -26.69 3.85 3.60
N ASN A 91 -25.68 3.81 4.49
CA ASN A 91 -25.12 2.59 5.08
C ASN A 91 -24.48 1.59 4.09
N ALA A 92 -24.45 1.88 2.79
CA ALA A 92 -23.76 1.04 1.83
C ALA A 92 -22.23 1.20 1.97
N PRO A 93 -21.44 0.13 1.72
CA PRO A 93 -19.99 0.23 1.64
C PRO A 93 -19.53 1.29 0.64
N CYS A 94 -18.49 2.04 1.00
CA CYS A 94 -17.94 3.10 0.16
C CYS A 94 -16.42 2.95 0.10
N GLU A 95 -15.89 2.71 -1.10
CA GLU A 95 -14.45 2.48 -1.33
C GLU A 95 -13.76 3.73 -1.89
N PHE A 96 -14.51 4.56 -2.61
CA PHE A 96 -14.02 5.79 -3.22
C PHE A 96 -14.86 6.97 -2.73
N LEU A 97 -14.20 8.05 -2.36
CA LEU A 97 -14.93 9.27 -2.09
C LEU A 97 -15.35 9.93 -3.42
N VAL A 98 -14.46 9.94 -4.41
CA VAL A 98 -14.70 10.59 -5.70
C VAL A 98 -14.11 9.76 -6.84
N VAL A 99 -14.92 9.49 -7.86
CA VAL A 99 -14.50 8.91 -9.15
C VAL A 99 -14.86 9.85 -10.29
N ASN A 100 -14.25 9.70 -11.46
CA ASN A 100 -14.65 10.43 -12.66
C ASN A 100 -15.98 9.88 -13.25
N GLU A 101 -16.73 10.71 -13.99
CA GLU A 101 -17.97 10.31 -14.69
C GLU A 101 -17.82 9.16 -15.72
N SER A 102 -16.59 8.90 -16.16
CA SER A 102 -16.25 7.77 -17.05
C SER A 102 -15.99 6.47 -16.28
N SER A 103 -16.06 6.50 -14.94
CA SER A 103 -15.94 5.33 -14.09
C SER A 103 -17.18 4.42 -14.19
N ASP A 104 -16.97 3.10 -14.20
CA ASP A 104 -18.04 2.11 -13.99
C ASP A 104 -18.25 1.78 -12.50
N HIS A 105 -17.42 2.34 -11.60
CA HIS A 105 -17.46 2.12 -10.16
C HIS A 105 -18.25 3.18 -9.38
N GLY A 106 -19.15 3.92 -10.04
CA GLY A 106 -19.97 4.95 -9.36
C GLY A 106 -20.91 4.40 -8.29
N TYR A 107 -21.21 3.10 -8.30
CA TYR A 107 -22.04 2.42 -7.29
C TYR A 107 -21.32 2.19 -5.95
N GLU A 108 -19.99 2.31 -5.91
CA GLU A 108 -19.15 2.18 -4.71
C GLU A 108 -18.38 3.47 -4.38
N ALA A 109 -18.75 4.56 -5.05
CA ALA A 109 -18.20 5.90 -4.86
C ALA A 109 -19.25 6.85 -4.28
N LEU A 110 -18.87 7.77 -3.40
CA LEU A 110 -19.81 8.76 -2.84
C LEU A 110 -20.20 9.85 -3.86
N LEU A 111 -19.22 10.34 -4.61
CA LEU A 111 -19.35 11.45 -5.55
C LEU A 111 -18.80 11.06 -6.93
N ILE A 112 -19.41 11.62 -7.98
CA ILE A 112 -18.94 11.53 -9.36
C ILE A 112 -18.52 12.91 -9.82
N ALA A 113 -17.27 13.06 -10.28
CA ALA A 113 -16.75 14.32 -10.77
C ALA A 113 -16.86 14.43 -12.30
N PHE A 114 -17.24 15.61 -12.77
CA PHE A 114 -17.25 15.97 -14.19
C PHE A 114 -15.87 16.43 -14.69
N ALA A 115 -14.95 16.74 -13.78
CA ALA A 115 -13.56 17.01 -14.15
C ALA A 115 -12.76 15.71 -14.29
N ARG A 116 -11.80 15.70 -15.22
CA ARG A 116 -10.86 14.59 -15.34
C ARG A 116 -9.88 14.55 -14.17
N PRO A 117 -9.42 13.37 -13.73
CA PRO A 117 -8.40 13.27 -12.69
C PRO A 117 -7.12 14.06 -13.01
N SER A 118 -6.65 14.06 -14.26
CA SER A 118 -5.51 14.90 -14.68
C SER A 118 -5.78 16.41 -14.65
N ASP A 119 -7.01 16.85 -14.88
CA ASP A 119 -7.37 18.28 -14.76
C ASP A 119 -7.33 18.72 -13.30
N ILE A 120 -7.78 17.87 -12.37
CA ILE A 120 -7.68 18.12 -10.92
C ILE A 120 -6.20 18.16 -10.50
N HIS A 121 -5.37 17.24 -10.97
CA HIS A 121 -3.92 17.29 -10.74
C HIS A 121 -3.33 18.62 -11.22
N ARG A 122 -3.66 19.05 -12.45
CA ARG A 122 -3.19 20.32 -13.01
C ARG A 122 -3.67 21.53 -12.19
N ALA A 123 -4.89 21.49 -11.68
CA ALA A 123 -5.45 22.53 -10.82
C ALA A 123 -4.70 22.65 -9.48
N LEU A 124 -4.32 21.52 -8.86
CA LEU A 124 -3.55 21.49 -7.62
C LEU A 124 -2.13 22.06 -7.80
N ARG A 125 -1.48 21.73 -8.92
CA ARG A 125 -0.21 22.35 -9.30
C ARG A 125 -0.36 23.85 -9.58
N PHE A 126 -1.45 24.26 -10.21
CA PHE A 126 -1.73 25.66 -10.51
C PHE A 126 -1.87 26.53 -9.25
N ILE A 127 -2.37 25.98 -8.13
CA ILE A 127 -2.44 26.66 -6.83
C ILE A 127 -1.17 26.52 -5.98
N GLY A 128 -0.09 25.98 -6.56
CA GLY A 128 1.25 25.99 -5.99
C GLY A 128 1.64 24.76 -5.17
N THR A 129 0.97 23.62 -5.37
CA THR A 129 1.34 22.37 -4.68
C THR A 129 1.77 21.31 -5.68
N GLU A 130 2.98 20.77 -5.54
CA GLU A 130 3.47 19.64 -6.33
C GLU A 130 2.96 18.31 -5.76
N PRO A 131 2.73 17.29 -6.61
CA PRO A 131 2.33 15.97 -6.15
C PRO A 131 3.46 15.34 -5.34
N GLY A 132 3.08 14.62 -4.30
CA GLY A 132 4.01 13.79 -3.54
C GLY A 132 4.30 12.45 -4.21
N GLN A 133 4.37 11.39 -3.41
CA GLN A 133 4.72 10.03 -3.83
C GLN A 133 3.67 9.04 -3.33
N SER A 134 3.03 8.36 -4.27
CA SER A 134 1.92 7.44 -3.98
C SER A 134 2.40 6.14 -3.34
N TYR A 135 1.52 5.48 -2.58
CA TYR A 135 1.76 4.13 -2.07
C TYR A 135 2.20 3.17 -3.19
N HIS A 136 3.32 2.46 -3.00
CA HIS A 136 3.83 1.50 -3.98
C HIS A 136 4.72 0.42 -3.34
N PRO A 137 4.12 -0.70 -2.90
CA PRO A 137 4.84 -1.82 -2.27
C PRO A 137 6.00 -2.39 -3.08
N PRO A 138 5.92 -2.52 -4.43
CA PRO A 138 7.05 -3.04 -5.20
C PRO A 138 8.33 -2.19 -5.11
N THR A 139 8.24 -0.92 -4.71
CA THR A 139 9.41 -0.08 -4.40
C THR A 139 9.55 0.20 -2.92
N HIS A 140 9.00 -0.65 -2.05
CA HIS A 140 9.03 -0.52 -0.58
C HIS A 140 8.39 0.77 -0.04
N ARG A 141 7.51 1.42 -0.82
CA ARG A 141 6.77 2.59 -0.37
C ARG A 141 5.43 2.14 0.21
N PHE A 142 5.40 1.93 1.52
CA PHE A 142 4.20 1.46 2.24
C PHE A 142 3.30 2.59 2.75
N TRP A 143 3.76 3.83 2.59
CA TRP A 143 3.07 5.04 2.97
C TRP A 143 3.06 6.05 1.82
N ALA A 144 1.89 6.61 1.55
CA ALA A 144 1.77 7.79 0.70
C ALA A 144 2.46 8.97 1.38
N LYS A 145 3.19 9.77 0.60
CA LYS A 145 3.86 11.00 1.04
C LYS A 145 3.33 12.15 0.22
N GLY A 146 2.88 13.24 0.83
CA GLY A 146 2.39 14.40 0.09
C GLY A 146 1.74 15.42 1.01
N GLU A 147 1.45 16.60 0.47
CA GLU A 147 0.76 17.63 1.25
C GLU A 147 -0.71 17.24 1.50
N ARG A 148 -1.17 17.56 2.71
CA ARG A 148 -2.53 17.29 3.17
C ARG A 148 -3.51 18.33 2.64
N PHE A 149 -4.64 17.86 2.14
CA PHE A 149 -5.76 18.65 1.66
C PHE A 149 -7.03 18.32 2.43
N LEU A 150 -7.82 19.36 2.58
CA LEU A 150 -9.13 19.40 3.18
C LEU A 150 -10.17 19.41 2.05
N LEU A 151 -11.10 18.45 2.08
CA LEU A 151 -12.17 18.30 1.11
C LEU A 151 -13.53 18.58 1.74
N SER A 152 -14.32 19.45 1.12
CA SER A 152 -15.65 19.82 1.61
C SER A 152 -16.68 19.85 0.50
N VAL A 153 -17.86 19.31 0.77
CA VAL A 153 -19.03 19.43 -0.11
C VAL A 153 -19.76 20.73 0.21
N LEU A 154 -20.03 21.51 -0.83
CA LEU A 154 -20.87 22.69 -0.80
C LEU A 154 -22.17 22.34 -1.51
N ALA A 155 -23.28 22.38 -0.76
CA ALA A 155 -24.63 22.35 -1.32
C ALA A 155 -25.25 23.75 -1.20
N THR A 156 -26.26 24.01 -2.01
CA THR A 156 -26.95 25.31 -2.01
C THR A 156 -27.56 25.58 -0.64
N ASN A 157 -27.28 26.75 -0.06
CA ASN A 157 -27.80 27.21 1.24
C ASN A 157 -27.42 26.34 2.45
N THR A 158 -26.36 25.53 2.36
CA THR A 158 -25.83 24.79 3.51
C THR A 158 -24.40 25.23 3.85
N ALA A 159 -24.03 25.07 5.12
CA ALA A 159 -22.64 25.22 5.51
C ALA A 159 -21.78 24.13 4.81
N PRO A 160 -20.50 24.41 4.50
CA PRO A 160 -19.58 23.41 3.97
C PRO A 160 -19.52 22.17 4.87
N ILE A 161 -19.66 20.98 4.28
CA ILE A 161 -19.62 19.71 5.01
C ILE A 161 -18.29 19.03 4.73
N ARG A 162 -17.53 18.69 5.77
CA ARG A 162 -16.34 17.83 5.66
C ARG A 162 -16.71 16.48 5.08
N VAL A 163 -15.99 16.03 4.05
CA VAL A 163 -16.29 14.76 3.39
C VAL A 163 -16.16 13.55 4.32
N GLU A 164 -15.30 13.66 5.33
CA GLU A 164 -15.12 12.65 6.37
C GLU A 164 -16.40 12.45 7.20
N ASN A 165 -17.22 13.50 7.38
CA ASN A 165 -18.52 13.41 8.06
C ASN A 165 -19.58 12.67 7.25
N LEU A 166 -19.42 12.59 5.92
CA LEU A 166 -20.34 11.87 5.03
C LEU A 166 -20.14 10.36 5.07
N LEU A 167 -19.18 9.87 5.85
CA LEU A 167 -18.78 8.47 5.95
C LEU A 167 -18.71 8.05 7.42
N ILE A 168 -19.00 6.79 7.72
CA ILE A 168 -18.94 6.19 9.05
C ILE A 168 -17.89 5.08 9.06
N ASP A 169 -17.09 5.01 10.13
CA ASP A 169 -16.35 3.81 10.50
C ASP A 169 -17.24 2.88 11.33
N ARG A 170 -17.62 1.74 10.76
CA ARG A 170 -18.51 0.75 11.40
C ARG A 170 -17.96 0.19 12.70
N ARG A 171 -16.63 0.26 12.93
CA ARG A 171 -16.01 -0.24 14.16
C ARG A 171 -16.31 0.68 15.33
N THR A 172 -16.37 1.99 15.10
CA THR A 172 -16.60 3.01 16.14
C THR A 172 -18.03 3.53 16.12
N GLY A 173 -18.76 3.37 15.01
CA GLY A 173 -20.07 3.98 14.78
C GLY A 173 -20.02 5.49 14.57
N ALA A 174 -18.82 6.07 14.46
CA ALA A 174 -18.60 7.51 14.32
C ALA A 174 -18.19 7.88 12.88
N ALA A 175 -18.26 9.18 12.58
CA ALA A 175 -17.69 9.73 11.36
C ALA A 175 -16.20 9.37 11.21
N LEU A 176 -15.69 9.38 9.97
CA LEU A 176 -14.25 9.22 9.75
C LEU A 176 -13.47 10.36 10.44
N PRO A 177 -12.25 10.08 10.94
CA PRO A 177 -11.39 11.11 11.50
C PRO A 177 -11.07 12.20 10.45
N PRO A 178 -10.94 13.47 10.85
CA PRO A 178 -10.72 14.61 9.94
C PRO A 178 -9.25 14.71 9.48
N ASP A 179 -8.68 13.61 9.00
CA ASP A 179 -7.25 13.51 8.66
C ASP A 179 -6.90 14.14 7.30
N GLY A 180 -7.92 14.51 6.51
CA GLY A 180 -7.76 14.98 5.15
C GLY A 180 -7.20 13.91 4.21
N PHE A 181 -6.71 14.36 3.06
CA PHE A 181 -6.20 13.50 1.99
C PHE A 181 -4.87 14.02 1.46
N LEU A 182 -3.95 13.11 1.15
CA LEU A 182 -2.63 13.45 0.64
C LEU A 182 -2.68 13.61 -0.87
N PHE A 183 -2.20 14.74 -1.39
CA PHE A 183 -2.00 14.90 -2.83
C PHE A 183 -0.72 14.19 -3.26
N THR A 184 -0.87 12.97 -3.78
CA THR A 184 0.23 12.17 -4.32
C THR A 184 0.25 12.16 -5.84
N GLY A 185 -0.86 12.53 -6.48
CA GLY A 185 -1.08 12.27 -7.89
C GLY A 185 -1.21 10.78 -8.19
N SER A 186 -1.64 10.47 -9.41
CA SER A 186 -1.72 9.11 -9.92
C SER A 186 -0.43 8.73 -10.64
N ARG A 187 -0.07 7.44 -10.60
CA ARG A 187 1.08 6.94 -11.35
C ARG A 187 0.94 7.17 -12.84
N GLN A 188 2.08 7.44 -13.45
CA GLN A 188 2.28 7.34 -14.89
C GLN A 188 2.56 5.87 -15.24
N ILE A 189 1.91 5.37 -16.26
CA ILE A 189 2.03 3.97 -16.71
C ILE A 189 2.19 3.91 -18.23
N PRO A 190 2.88 2.90 -18.77
CA PRO A 190 3.02 2.77 -20.22
C PRO A 190 1.66 2.67 -20.91
N ALA A 191 1.47 3.41 -22.00
CA ALA A 191 0.25 3.32 -22.79
C ALA A 191 0.14 1.91 -23.41
N PRO A 192 -1.04 1.25 -23.39
CA PRO A 192 -1.18 -0.14 -23.82
C PRO A 192 -0.66 -0.43 -25.24
N ASN A 193 -0.82 0.53 -26.15
CA ASN A 193 -0.44 0.40 -27.56
C ASN A 193 0.86 1.14 -27.90
N ASN A 194 1.47 1.82 -26.92
CA ASN A 194 2.74 2.52 -27.14
C ASN A 194 3.52 2.64 -25.81
N PRO A 195 4.44 1.69 -25.53
CA PRO A 195 5.26 1.73 -24.32
C PRO A 195 6.15 2.96 -24.17
N SER A 196 6.40 3.74 -25.24
CA SER A 196 7.18 4.98 -25.17
C SER A 196 6.36 6.20 -24.73
N ARG A 197 5.04 6.05 -24.59
CA ARG A 197 4.14 7.07 -24.06
C ARG A 197 3.69 6.63 -22.67
N ALA A 198 3.66 7.57 -21.74
CA ALA A 198 3.05 7.37 -20.44
C ALA A 198 1.64 7.97 -20.42
N ASP A 199 0.69 7.21 -19.91
CA ASP A 199 -0.66 7.67 -19.60
C ASP A 199 -0.81 7.84 -18.08
N TYR A 200 -1.64 8.82 -17.69
CA TYR A 200 -1.99 9.04 -16.29
C TYR A 200 -2.99 7.96 -15.86
N ALA A 201 -2.61 7.09 -14.93
CA ALA A 201 -3.39 5.88 -14.65
C ALA A 201 -4.83 6.17 -14.24
N ALA A 202 -5.07 7.24 -13.45
CA ALA A 202 -6.41 7.64 -13.05
C ALA A 202 -7.31 8.06 -14.22
N ASP A 203 -6.76 8.45 -15.37
CA ASP A 203 -7.57 8.81 -16.55
C ASP A 203 -7.94 7.60 -17.41
N THR A 204 -7.17 6.50 -17.31
CA THR A 204 -7.26 5.39 -18.28
C THR A 204 -7.64 4.05 -17.66
N PHE A 205 -7.40 3.84 -16.37
CA PHE A 205 -7.72 2.59 -15.69
C PHE A 205 -8.90 2.77 -14.75
N GLN A 206 -9.87 1.86 -14.85
CA GLN A 206 -10.89 1.74 -13.82
C GLN A 206 -10.22 1.49 -12.47
N PRO A 207 -10.68 2.15 -11.40
CA PRO A 207 -11.96 2.87 -11.27
C PRO A 207 -11.94 4.36 -11.66
N MET A 208 -10.87 4.86 -12.27
CA MET A 208 -10.67 6.30 -12.53
C MET A 208 -10.83 7.17 -11.28
N ALA A 209 -10.27 6.67 -10.17
CA ALA A 209 -10.42 7.26 -8.86
C ALA A 209 -9.69 8.60 -8.75
N ILE A 210 -10.39 9.59 -8.21
CA ILE A 210 -9.80 10.88 -7.84
C ILE A 210 -9.40 10.82 -6.36
N VAL A 211 -10.30 10.36 -5.50
CA VAL A 211 -10.04 10.21 -4.06
C VAL A 211 -10.38 8.79 -3.61
N SER A 212 -9.35 8.03 -3.23
CA SER A 212 -9.52 6.68 -2.69
C SER A 212 -9.56 6.69 -1.16
N LEU A 213 -10.36 5.81 -0.56
CA LEU A 213 -10.42 5.62 0.88
C LEU A 213 -9.42 4.56 1.38
N PHE A 214 -8.71 3.89 0.46
CA PHE A 214 -7.65 2.93 0.73
C PHE A 214 -6.33 3.32 0.03
N SER A 215 -5.23 2.67 0.41
CA SER A 215 -3.92 2.93 -0.18
C SER A 215 -3.84 2.38 -1.60
N THR A 216 -3.58 3.24 -2.57
CA THR A 216 -3.50 2.85 -3.99
C THR A 216 -2.65 3.83 -4.79
N PRO A 217 -1.73 3.34 -5.64
CA PRO A 217 -0.92 4.21 -6.48
C PRO A 217 -1.69 4.92 -7.61
N TYR A 218 -2.95 4.57 -7.82
CA TYR A 218 -3.69 4.92 -9.03
C TYR A 218 -4.71 6.04 -8.84
N ALA A 219 -4.89 6.57 -7.63
CA ALA A 219 -5.76 7.72 -7.35
C ALA A 219 -4.97 9.06 -7.36
N VAL A 220 -5.67 10.19 -7.45
CA VAL A 220 -5.03 11.53 -7.35
C VAL A 220 -4.73 11.88 -5.89
N PHE A 221 -5.65 11.52 -5.00
CA PHE A 221 -5.57 11.68 -3.57
C PHE A 221 -5.61 10.33 -2.86
N GLU A 222 -4.76 10.18 -1.86
CA GLU A 222 -4.70 9.01 -1.00
C GLU A 222 -5.00 9.36 0.46
N VAL A 223 -5.46 8.38 1.23
CA VAL A 223 -5.57 8.50 2.68
C VAL A 223 -4.18 8.52 3.34
N PRO A 224 -4.00 9.26 4.46
CA PRO A 224 -2.71 9.34 5.15
C PRO A 224 -2.31 8.07 5.93
N ARG A 225 -3.21 7.08 5.97
CA ARG A 225 -3.03 5.77 6.62
C ARG A 225 -2.73 4.68 5.60
N SER A 226 -1.99 3.67 6.02
CA SER A 226 -1.79 2.44 5.24
C SER A 226 -2.96 1.51 5.50
N VAL A 227 -3.88 1.37 4.54
CA VAL A 227 -5.10 0.58 4.71
C VAL A 227 -5.45 -0.14 3.41
N SER A 228 -5.87 -1.40 3.51
CA SER A 228 -6.24 -2.21 2.35
C SER A 228 -7.66 -1.91 1.88
N LYS A 229 -7.94 -2.20 0.61
CA LYS A 229 -9.28 -2.15 0.02
C LYS A 229 -10.27 -2.98 0.84
N GLU A 230 -9.91 -4.21 1.20
CA GLU A 230 -10.76 -5.12 1.97
C GLU A 230 -11.15 -4.56 3.35
N THR A 231 -10.19 -3.92 4.04
CA THR A 231 -10.47 -3.28 5.33
C THR A 231 -11.47 -2.14 5.18
N VAL A 232 -11.35 -1.32 4.13
CA VAL A 232 -12.30 -0.22 3.84
C VAL A 232 -13.68 -0.76 3.49
N TYR A 233 -13.75 -1.71 2.55
CA TYR A 233 -15.02 -2.34 2.14
C TYR A 233 -15.81 -2.88 3.33
N ARG A 234 -15.13 -3.50 4.29
CA ARG A 234 -15.76 -4.07 5.49
C ARG A 234 -16.21 -3.01 6.50
N ASN A 235 -15.49 -1.90 6.62
CA ASN A 235 -15.61 -1.00 7.77
C ASN A 235 -16.06 0.43 7.44
N THR A 236 -16.14 0.85 6.18
CA THR A 236 -16.50 2.22 5.81
C THR A 236 -17.80 2.26 5.03
N THR A 237 -18.78 3.02 5.53
CA THR A 237 -20.11 3.14 4.91
C THR A 237 -20.56 4.59 4.79
N VAL A 238 -21.52 4.87 3.92
CA VAL A 238 -22.13 6.20 3.79
C VAL A 238 -22.92 6.58 5.06
N ASN A 239 -22.67 7.76 5.59
CA ASN A 239 -23.37 8.28 6.77
C ASN A 239 -24.84 8.62 6.44
N PRO A 240 -25.85 7.99 7.08
CA PRO A 240 -27.26 8.29 6.86
C PRO A 240 -27.71 9.67 7.37
N GLU A 241 -26.97 10.30 8.29
CA GLU A 241 -27.35 11.60 8.88
C GLU A 241 -27.30 12.75 7.86
N PHE A 242 -26.47 12.62 6.82
CA PHE A 242 -26.33 13.63 5.78
C PHE A 242 -27.20 13.27 4.57
N SER A 243 -28.41 13.83 4.54
CA SER A 243 -29.36 13.65 3.43
C SER A 243 -29.02 14.55 2.23
N ILE A 244 -28.12 14.07 1.37
CA ILE A 244 -27.89 14.64 0.05
C ILE A 244 -28.58 13.74 -0.98
N ALA A 245 -29.50 14.29 -1.78
CA ALA A 245 -30.24 13.53 -2.77
C ALA A 245 -29.32 12.94 -3.84
N GLU A 246 -29.63 11.71 -4.31
CA GLU A 246 -29.02 11.12 -5.51
C GLU A 246 -29.10 12.12 -6.68
N GLY A 247 -28.02 12.26 -7.44
CA GLY A 247 -27.95 13.15 -8.59
C GLY A 247 -27.93 14.64 -8.26
N ALA A 248 -27.88 15.04 -6.98
CA ALA A 248 -27.70 16.43 -6.63
C ALA A 248 -26.36 16.94 -7.17
N LEU A 249 -26.39 18.02 -7.95
CA LEU A 249 -25.20 18.72 -8.42
C LEU A 249 -24.65 19.60 -7.29
N LEU A 250 -23.37 19.42 -6.99
CA LEU A 250 -22.67 19.97 -5.83
C LEU A 250 -21.32 20.56 -6.27
N THR A 251 -20.66 21.23 -5.33
CA THR A 251 -19.25 21.61 -5.48
C THR A 251 -18.40 20.93 -4.42
N LEU A 252 -17.34 20.25 -4.83
CA LEU A 252 -16.27 19.80 -3.96
C LEU A 252 -15.20 20.90 -3.89
N ALA A 253 -15.08 21.54 -2.74
CA ALA A 253 -13.97 22.42 -2.43
C ALA A 253 -12.77 21.62 -1.94
N ILE A 254 -11.59 21.89 -2.51
CA ILE A 254 -10.32 21.25 -2.18
C ILE A 254 -9.33 22.36 -1.80
N GLU A 255 -8.85 22.31 -0.56
CA GLU A 255 -8.01 23.36 0.02
C GLU A 255 -6.83 22.73 0.79
N PRO A 256 -5.61 23.29 0.73
CA PRO A 256 -4.51 22.84 1.57
C PRO A 256 -4.88 22.90 3.06
N ALA A 257 -4.51 21.89 3.84
CA ALA A 257 -4.78 21.86 5.28
C ALA A 257 -3.96 22.89 6.07
N LEU A 258 -2.82 23.30 5.51
CA LEU A 258 -1.89 24.26 6.12
C LEU A 258 -1.77 25.53 5.28
N GLN A 259 -1.37 26.61 5.95
CA GLN A 259 -1.08 27.91 5.34
C GLN A 259 0.07 27.80 4.31
N PRO A 260 0.17 28.72 3.33
CA PRO A 260 1.13 28.62 2.20
C PRO A 260 2.60 28.40 2.56
N SER A 261 3.07 28.88 3.71
CA SER A 261 4.46 28.75 4.14
C SER A 261 4.75 27.50 4.97
N ALA A 262 3.72 26.68 5.25
CA ALA A 262 3.84 25.50 6.09
C ALA A 262 3.64 24.23 5.28
N THR A 263 4.52 23.25 5.49
CA THR A 263 4.43 21.91 4.91
C THR A 263 4.06 20.91 5.99
N SER A 264 3.18 19.98 5.63
CA SER A 264 2.78 18.89 6.51
C SER A 264 3.80 17.75 6.53
N VAL A 265 4.59 17.63 5.45
CA VAL A 265 5.66 16.65 5.34
C VAL A 265 6.89 17.14 6.09
N GLN A 266 7.41 16.31 7.00
CA GLN A 266 8.68 16.54 7.70
C GLN A 266 9.67 15.44 7.32
N ASP A 267 10.71 15.79 6.56
CA ASP A 267 11.74 14.84 6.16
C ASP A 267 12.85 14.74 7.21
N LEU A 268 13.08 13.53 7.70
CA LEU A 268 14.08 13.20 8.70
C LEU A 268 15.06 12.17 8.16
N VAL A 269 16.30 12.22 8.65
CA VAL A 269 17.33 11.22 8.34
C VAL A 269 17.83 10.60 9.63
N LEU A 270 17.74 9.29 9.75
CA LEU A 270 18.40 8.53 10.82
C LEU A 270 19.68 7.91 10.28
N GLN A 271 20.82 8.44 10.70
CA GLN A 271 22.13 7.87 10.44
C GLN A 271 22.46 6.84 11.52
N VAL A 272 22.86 5.64 11.13
CA VAL A 272 23.16 4.52 12.02
C VAL A 272 24.59 4.06 11.77
N GLY A 273 25.46 4.25 12.74
CA GLY A 273 26.86 3.83 12.73
C GLY A 273 27.13 2.72 13.73
N ALA A 274 28.27 2.05 13.59
CA ALA A 274 28.79 1.17 14.63
C ALA A 274 29.42 2.02 15.74
N ALA A 275 29.10 1.72 17.00
CA ALA A 275 29.86 2.21 18.14
C ALA A 275 31.25 1.52 18.17
N SER A 276 32.20 2.09 18.93
CA SER A 276 33.56 1.55 19.05
C SER A 276 33.55 0.03 19.31
N ARG A 277 34.15 -0.73 18.39
CA ARG A 277 34.07 -2.20 18.34
C ARG A 277 34.41 -2.84 19.68
N THR A 278 33.43 -3.51 20.29
CA THR A 278 33.72 -4.64 21.15
C THR A 278 34.09 -5.81 20.23
N GLY A 279 35.28 -6.40 20.39
CA GLY A 279 35.76 -7.48 19.50
C GLY A 279 34.86 -8.71 19.46
N ASN A 280 33.93 -8.85 20.40
CA ASN A 280 33.01 -9.97 20.52
C ASN A 280 31.64 -9.64 19.88
N PRO A 281 30.96 -10.63 19.26
CA PRO A 281 29.58 -10.47 18.82
C PRO A 281 28.64 -10.16 20.00
N PRO A 282 27.57 -9.37 19.81
CA PRO A 282 26.60 -9.10 20.85
C PRO A 282 25.85 -10.39 21.22
N ARG A 283 25.66 -10.65 22.51
CA ARG A 283 24.97 -11.84 23.03
C ARG A 283 23.51 -11.56 23.41
N SER A 284 23.10 -10.31 23.40
CA SER A 284 21.74 -9.88 23.68
C SER A 284 21.34 -8.70 22.79
N LYS A 285 20.02 -8.44 22.69
CA LYS A 285 19.51 -7.26 21.97
C LYS A 285 19.99 -5.94 22.58
N VAL A 286 20.17 -5.90 23.91
CA VAL A 286 20.66 -4.71 24.61
C VAL A 286 22.11 -4.41 24.21
N GLU A 287 22.97 -5.44 24.19
CA GLU A 287 24.35 -5.31 23.71
C GLU A 287 24.38 -4.92 22.22
N ALA A 288 23.51 -5.53 21.40
CA ALA A 288 23.43 -5.22 19.97
C ALA A 288 23.02 -3.77 19.69
N LEU A 289 22.16 -3.18 20.52
CA LEU A 289 21.79 -1.77 20.45
C LEU A 289 22.89 -0.84 21.01
N ALA A 290 23.59 -1.27 22.06
CA ALA A 290 24.72 -0.52 22.61
C ALA A 290 25.92 -0.44 21.64
N ASP A 291 26.02 -1.41 20.72
CA ASP A 291 26.97 -1.43 19.60
C ASP A 291 26.63 -0.41 18.49
N LEU A 292 25.59 0.42 18.65
CA LEU A 292 25.17 1.42 17.66
C LEU A 292 25.42 2.87 18.13
N HIS A 293 25.76 3.72 17.18
CA HIS A 293 25.69 5.17 17.29
C HIS A 293 24.60 5.69 16.35
N VAL A 294 23.64 6.47 16.86
CA VAL A 294 22.50 6.95 16.06
C VAL A 294 22.41 8.47 16.03
N GLN A 295 22.12 9.04 14.87
CA GLN A 295 21.93 10.48 14.71
C GLN A 295 20.70 10.78 13.86
N LEU A 296 19.69 11.38 14.47
CA LEU A 296 18.48 11.89 13.84
C LEU A 296 18.72 13.34 13.41
N ARG A 297 18.43 13.63 12.15
CA ARG A 297 18.62 14.94 11.54
C ARG A 297 17.37 15.45 10.87
N ASP A 298 17.16 16.75 10.96
CA ASP A 298 16.27 17.55 10.13
C ASP A 298 17.13 18.55 9.34
N GLY A 299 17.30 18.29 8.04
CA GLY A 299 18.29 18.99 7.23
C GLY A 299 19.70 18.90 7.84
N THR A 300 20.26 20.05 8.23
CA THR A 300 21.58 20.14 8.87
C THR A 300 21.52 20.00 10.39
N THR A 301 20.35 20.14 10.99
CA THR A 301 20.15 20.18 12.44
C THR A 301 20.14 18.77 13.01
N VAL A 302 20.89 18.55 14.09
CA VAL A 302 20.89 17.29 14.84
C VAL A 302 19.86 17.39 15.96
N LEU A 303 18.91 16.46 15.98
CA LEU A 303 17.81 16.47 16.95
C LEU A 303 18.15 15.71 18.25
N ASN A 304 19.11 14.78 18.21
CA ASN A 304 19.59 14.01 19.36
C ASN A 304 21.12 14.20 19.58
N PRO A 305 21.56 15.33 20.17
CA PRO A 305 22.99 15.63 20.29
C PRO A 305 23.78 14.63 21.16
N ASP A 306 23.10 13.87 22.02
CA ASP A 306 23.67 12.82 22.86
C ASP A 306 23.93 11.50 22.11
N GLY A 307 23.48 11.38 20.85
CA GLY A 307 23.62 10.17 20.04
C GLY A 307 22.77 8.98 20.52
N SER A 308 21.85 9.19 21.47
CA SER A 308 21.09 8.09 22.08
C SER A 308 19.79 7.79 21.33
N LEU A 309 19.40 6.52 21.28
CA LEU A 309 18.13 6.10 20.67
C LEU A 309 16.91 6.61 21.44
N VAL A 310 17.02 6.79 22.76
CA VAL A 310 15.94 7.34 23.59
C VAL A 310 15.63 8.77 23.17
N SER A 311 16.67 9.60 22.96
CA SER A 311 16.50 10.98 22.48
C SER A 311 15.97 11.06 21.06
N VAL A 312 16.27 10.08 20.19
CA VAL A 312 15.62 9.93 18.88
C VAL A 312 14.10 9.74 19.03
N VAL A 313 13.69 8.78 19.86
CA VAL A 313 12.26 8.49 20.10
C VAL A 313 11.56 9.70 20.72
N GLY A 314 12.19 10.36 21.70
CA GLY A 314 11.67 11.57 22.32
C GLY A 314 11.48 12.72 21.33
N SER A 315 12.44 12.90 20.41
CA SER A 315 12.36 13.94 19.37
C SER A 315 11.22 13.69 18.39
N ILE A 316 11.02 12.44 17.98
CA ILE A 316 9.90 12.04 17.11
C ILE A 316 8.56 12.25 17.83
N ALA A 317 8.47 11.84 19.10
CA ALA A 317 7.24 11.95 19.89
C ALA A 317 6.85 13.41 20.21
N ALA A 318 7.81 14.34 20.17
CA ALA A 318 7.56 15.77 20.38
C ALA A 318 6.97 16.48 19.14
N LEU A 319 6.94 15.83 17.98
CA LEU A 319 6.32 16.39 16.78
C LEU A 319 4.80 16.47 16.93
N ASP A 320 4.21 17.60 16.58
CA ASP A 320 2.75 17.79 16.54
C ASP A 320 2.17 16.99 15.37
N PRO A 321 1.44 15.89 15.60
CA PRO A 321 0.95 15.02 14.53
C PRO A 321 -0.14 15.67 13.66
N GLN A 322 -0.77 16.75 14.16
CA GLN A 322 -1.74 17.50 13.36
C GLN A 322 -1.04 18.39 12.32
N LYS A 323 0.19 18.84 12.62
CA LYS A 323 0.99 19.71 11.74
C LYS A 323 2.00 18.96 10.91
N HIS A 324 2.59 17.90 11.45
CA HIS A 324 3.74 17.23 10.84
C HIS A 324 3.50 15.72 10.70
N THR A 325 3.88 15.20 9.55
CA THR A 325 3.98 13.77 9.27
C THR A 325 5.46 13.45 9.02
N PRO A 326 6.14 12.80 9.97
CA PRO A 326 7.57 12.51 9.85
C PRO A 326 7.85 11.36 8.89
N PHE A 327 8.61 11.63 7.84
CA PHE A 327 9.14 10.64 6.90
C PHE A 327 10.62 10.40 7.20
N LEU A 328 10.97 9.17 7.54
CA LEU A 328 12.31 8.79 7.99
C LEU A 328 13.07 8.06 6.89
N THR A 329 14.13 8.69 6.38
CA THR A 329 15.15 8.01 5.57
C THR A 329 16.18 7.38 6.48
N LEU A 330 16.40 6.07 6.33
CA LEU A 330 17.45 5.34 7.05
C LEU A 330 18.75 5.39 6.25
N ARG A 331 19.87 5.60 6.94
CA ARG A 331 21.22 5.51 6.37
C ARG A 331 22.07 4.63 7.26
N TRP A 332 22.43 3.47 6.74
CA TRP A 332 23.20 2.49 7.48
C TRP A 332 24.70 2.62 7.17
N SER A 333 25.54 2.55 8.19
CA SER A 333 26.96 2.33 8.00
C SER A 333 27.20 0.87 7.59
N PRO A 334 28.10 0.59 6.63
CA PRO A 334 28.43 -0.78 6.25
C PRO A 334 29.07 -1.59 7.39
N ASP A 335 29.62 -0.94 8.41
CA ASP A 335 30.34 -1.60 9.51
C ASP A 335 29.44 -2.16 10.62
N ILE A 336 28.13 -1.87 10.60
CA ILE A 336 27.21 -2.40 11.61
C ILE A 336 27.04 -3.91 11.44
N ARG A 337 26.91 -4.64 12.55
CA ARG A 337 26.58 -6.07 12.53
C ARG A 337 25.11 -6.30 12.19
N LEU A 338 24.79 -7.43 11.57
CA LEU A 338 23.40 -7.80 11.25
C LEU A 338 22.54 -7.93 12.53
N ALA A 339 23.10 -8.46 13.63
CA ALA A 339 22.44 -8.50 14.93
C ALA A 339 21.94 -7.11 15.40
N SER A 340 22.81 -6.09 15.27
CA SER A 340 22.50 -4.71 15.65
C SER A 340 21.48 -4.07 14.71
N ALA A 341 21.60 -4.32 13.40
CA ALA A 341 20.61 -3.88 12.42
C ALA A 341 19.22 -4.47 12.70
N GLN A 342 19.15 -5.76 13.06
CA GLN A 342 17.91 -6.42 13.45
C GLN A 342 17.31 -5.83 14.73
N ALA A 343 18.10 -5.64 15.78
CA ALA A 343 17.61 -5.06 17.02
C ALA A 343 17.03 -3.66 16.81
N LEU A 344 17.67 -2.82 15.99
CA LEU A 344 17.13 -1.49 15.65
C LEU A 344 15.88 -1.60 14.76
N ALA A 345 15.87 -2.49 13.77
CA ALA A 345 14.74 -2.67 12.85
C ALA A 345 13.45 -3.09 13.59
N GLU A 346 13.55 -3.89 14.65
CA GLU A 346 12.41 -4.25 15.50
C GLU A 346 11.83 -3.02 16.23
N ILE A 347 12.69 -2.12 16.73
CA ILE A 347 12.24 -0.86 17.34
C ILE A 347 11.57 0.01 16.29
N LEU A 348 12.21 0.18 15.13
CA LEU A 348 11.67 0.94 14.00
C LEU A 348 10.30 0.40 13.54
N ALA A 349 10.12 -0.93 13.53
CA ALA A 349 8.84 -1.55 13.20
C ALA A 349 7.72 -1.14 14.17
N SER A 350 8.02 -0.94 15.45
CA SER A 350 7.05 -0.44 16.44
C SER A 350 6.68 1.04 16.26
N LEU A 351 7.57 1.82 15.63
CA LEU A 351 7.40 3.24 15.37
C LEU A 351 6.77 3.51 13.99
N ASP A 352 6.93 2.62 13.01
CA ASP A 352 6.38 2.72 11.64
C ASP A 352 4.87 2.42 11.62
N ARG A 353 4.08 3.35 12.17
CA ARG A 353 2.63 3.24 12.37
C ARG A 353 1.98 4.60 12.16
N GLU A 354 0.65 4.64 12.01
CA GLU A 354 -0.10 5.85 11.67
C GLU A 354 0.20 7.06 12.57
N GLN A 355 0.29 6.88 13.88
CA GLN A 355 0.62 7.95 14.84
C GLN A 355 2.13 8.04 15.17
N GLY A 356 2.98 7.39 14.39
CA GLY A 356 4.43 7.40 14.55
C GLY A 356 5.13 7.95 13.30
N ILE A 357 6.22 7.29 12.90
CA ILE A 357 6.99 7.63 11.70
C ILE A 357 6.49 6.91 10.46
N ARG A 358 6.95 7.40 9.31
CA ARG A 358 6.76 6.78 7.99
C ARG A 358 8.14 6.47 7.44
N ILE A 359 8.53 5.20 7.42
CA ILE A 359 9.87 4.86 6.92
C ILE A 359 9.87 4.87 5.38
N GLU A 360 10.78 5.64 4.81
CA GLU A 360 10.96 5.76 3.36
C GLU A 360 11.59 4.48 2.76
N PRO A 361 11.39 4.22 1.45
CA PRO A 361 12.12 3.18 0.74
C PRO A 361 13.63 3.20 1.01
N PRO A 362 14.31 2.04 0.95
CA PRO A 362 15.75 2.00 1.17
C PRO A 362 16.50 2.77 0.07
N LEU A 363 17.71 3.23 0.39
CA LEU A 363 18.60 3.76 -0.63
C LEU A 363 18.98 2.68 -1.64
N PRO A 364 19.34 3.05 -2.89
CA PRO A 364 19.77 2.08 -3.88
C PRO A 364 20.90 1.17 -3.36
N GLY A 365 20.72 -0.14 -3.50
CA GLY A 365 21.71 -1.12 -3.03
C GLY A 365 21.63 -1.48 -1.54
N GLU A 366 20.66 -0.94 -0.79
CA GLU A 366 20.43 -1.31 0.61
C GLU A 366 19.16 -2.17 0.78
N PRO A 367 19.15 -3.11 1.74
CA PRO A 367 17.92 -3.81 2.12
C PRO A 367 16.97 -2.86 2.85
N TYR A 368 15.67 -3.02 2.63
CA TYR A 368 14.66 -2.33 3.43
C TYR A 368 14.71 -2.81 4.89
N TYR A 369 14.43 -1.96 5.87
CA TYR A 369 14.56 -2.32 7.29
C TYR A 369 13.69 -3.53 7.68
N ARG A 370 12.53 -3.71 7.04
CA ARG A 370 11.66 -4.87 7.28
C ARG A 370 12.30 -6.21 6.86
N ALA A 371 13.39 -6.18 6.11
CA ALA A 371 14.18 -7.38 5.83
C ALA A 371 14.69 -8.04 7.12
N PHE A 372 14.96 -7.24 8.15
CA PHE A 372 15.45 -7.73 9.44
C PHE A 372 14.33 -8.14 10.41
N THR A 373 13.06 -7.94 10.04
CA THR A 373 11.88 -8.34 10.81
C THR A 373 11.05 -9.37 10.02
N PRO A 374 11.63 -10.53 9.65
CA PRO A 374 10.93 -11.52 8.83
C PRO A 374 9.78 -12.16 9.60
N ASP A 375 8.71 -12.51 8.88
CA ASP A 375 7.65 -13.36 9.42
C ASP A 375 8.18 -14.79 9.60
N ARG A 376 8.16 -15.30 10.85
CA ARG A 376 8.66 -16.65 11.16
C ARG A 376 7.79 -17.76 10.55
N GLN A 377 6.56 -17.48 10.12
CA GLN A 377 5.77 -18.43 9.33
C GLN A 377 6.47 -18.77 8.00
N LEU A 378 7.32 -17.87 7.50
CA LEU A 378 8.20 -18.14 6.35
C LEU A 378 9.29 -19.17 6.65
N LEU A 379 9.39 -19.76 7.84
CA LEU A 379 10.23 -20.93 8.07
C LEU A 379 9.52 -22.23 7.63
N ASN A 380 8.19 -22.26 7.66
CA ASN A 380 7.43 -23.48 7.36
C ASN A 380 7.15 -23.65 5.86
N ARG A 381 7.98 -24.43 5.15
CA ARG A 381 7.86 -24.62 3.69
C ARG A 381 6.53 -25.22 3.23
N THR A 382 5.80 -25.94 4.08
CA THR A 382 4.55 -26.62 3.70
C THR A 382 3.32 -25.72 3.80
N GLU A 383 3.41 -24.64 4.56
CA GLU A 383 2.31 -23.69 4.78
C GLU A 383 2.48 -22.38 4.00
N ARG A 384 3.67 -22.14 3.42
CA ARG A 384 3.91 -20.95 2.61
C ARG A 384 3.05 -20.96 1.33
N PRO A 385 2.47 -19.81 0.95
CA PRO A 385 1.73 -19.68 -0.30
C PRO A 385 2.61 -19.75 -1.56
N PHE A 386 3.93 -19.54 -1.42
CA PHE A 386 4.90 -19.64 -2.50
C PHE A 386 6.29 -20.04 -1.98
N HIS A 387 7.15 -20.53 -2.87
CA HIS A 387 8.50 -20.99 -2.54
C HIS A 387 9.57 -20.05 -3.14
N PRO A 388 10.01 -19.02 -2.39
CA PRO A 388 11.06 -18.10 -2.84
C PRO A 388 12.42 -18.79 -2.92
N LEU A 389 13.42 -18.11 -3.48
CA LEU A 389 14.81 -18.56 -3.39
C LEU A 389 15.26 -18.49 -1.93
N GLU A 390 16.01 -19.51 -1.50
CA GLU A 390 16.58 -19.54 -0.16
C GLU A 390 18.11 -19.56 -0.25
N LEU A 391 18.79 -18.71 0.53
CA LEU A 391 20.25 -18.58 0.50
C LEU A 391 20.80 -18.70 1.92
N ALA A 392 21.55 -19.76 2.20
CA ALA A 392 22.29 -19.89 3.45
C ALA A 392 23.67 -19.30 3.26
N LEU A 393 24.01 -18.27 4.03
CA LEU A 393 25.32 -17.68 4.08
C LEU A 393 26.14 -18.29 5.22
N GLN A 394 27.44 -18.32 5.03
CA GLN A 394 28.41 -18.71 6.03
C GLN A 394 29.66 -17.83 5.90
N GLN A 395 30.31 -17.56 7.01
CA GLN A 395 31.59 -16.87 7.04
C GLN A 395 32.68 -17.82 7.52
N LYS A 396 33.78 -17.89 6.78
CA LYS A 396 34.97 -18.65 7.17
C LYS A 396 36.21 -17.89 6.74
N ASP A 397 37.15 -17.70 7.67
CA ASP A 397 38.43 -17.00 7.43
C ASP A 397 38.23 -15.61 6.78
N GLY A 398 37.20 -14.88 7.21
CA GLY A 398 36.82 -13.57 6.68
C GLY A 398 36.16 -13.58 5.30
N ARG A 399 36.03 -14.75 4.66
CA ARG A 399 35.34 -14.92 3.37
C ARG A 399 33.89 -15.36 3.59
N ILE A 400 33.00 -14.78 2.80
CA ILE A 400 31.58 -15.13 2.79
C ILE A 400 31.35 -16.07 1.63
N SER A 401 30.64 -17.15 1.88
CA SER A 401 30.13 -18.05 0.86
C SER A 401 28.71 -18.45 1.23
N GLY A 402 28.02 -19.16 0.34
CA GLY A 402 26.69 -19.61 0.63
C GLY A 402 26.23 -20.79 -0.20
N ARG A 403 24.98 -21.16 0.03
CA ARG A 403 24.30 -22.29 -0.59
C ARG A 403 22.90 -21.83 -0.99
N LEU A 404 22.67 -21.75 -2.30
CA LEU A 404 21.40 -21.37 -2.88
C LEU A 404 20.53 -22.61 -3.04
N LEU A 405 19.32 -22.55 -2.53
CA LEU A 405 18.33 -23.61 -2.61
C LEU A 405 17.14 -23.12 -3.45
N LEU A 406 16.90 -23.82 -4.54
CA LEU A 406 15.75 -23.64 -5.40
C LEU A 406 14.71 -24.68 -5.01
N VAL A 407 13.57 -24.20 -4.54
CA VAL A 407 12.43 -25.05 -4.19
C VAL A 407 11.43 -25.03 -5.34
N GLN A 408 10.95 -26.21 -5.75
CA GLN A 408 9.98 -26.38 -6.82
C GLN A 408 8.79 -27.20 -6.33
N SER A 409 7.57 -26.66 -6.52
CA SER A 409 6.33 -27.40 -6.29
C SER A 409 5.99 -28.24 -7.51
N VAL A 410 5.97 -29.56 -7.35
CA VAL A 410 5.60 -30.52 -8.39
C VAL A 410 4.21 -31.07 -8.05
N TRP A 411 3.25 -30.78 -8.93
CA TRP A 411 1.88 -31.29 -8.81
C TRP A 411 1.78 -32.62 -9.56
N LYS A 412 1.53 -33.70 -8.83
CA LYS A 412 1.19 -35.00 -9.42
C LYS A 412 -0.30 -35.06 -9.73
N GLU A 413 -0.65 -35.77 -10.79
CA GLU A 413 -2.04 -35.97 -11.20
C GLU A 413 -2.84 -36.65 -10.07
N GLY A 414 -3.99 -36.08 -9.69
CA GLY A 414 -4.84 -36.57 -8.60
C GLY A 414 -4.36 -36.23 -7.18
N ALA A 415 -3.23 -35.54 -7.00
CA ALA A 415 -2.74 -35.17 -5.67
C ALA A 415 -3.47 -33.94 -5.10
N SER A 416 -3.81 -34.00 -3.81
CA SER A 416 -4.38 -32.86 -3.07
C SER A 416 -3.33 -31.83 -2.61
N ARG A 417 -2.04 -32.16 -2.72
CA ARG A 417 -0.89 -31.30 -2.36
C ARG A 417 0.27 -31.52 -3.33
N SER A 418 1.04 -30.47 -3.58
CA SER A 418 2.29 -30.55 -4.34
C SER A 418 3.41 -31.21 -3.53
N GLU A 419 4.25 -31.99 -4.20
CA GLU A 419 5.53 -32.42 -3.65
C GLU A 419 6.59 -31.33 -3.84
N LEU A 420 7.51 -31.18 -2.90
CA LEU A 420 8.60 -30.21 -3.00
C LEU A 420 9.88 -30.89 -3.48
N GLN A 421 10.44 -30.37 -4.58
CA GLN A 421 11.77 -30.73 -5.06
C GLN A 421 12.77 -29.63 -4.73
N PHE A 422 13.99 -30.06 -4.44
CA PHE A 422 15.07 -29.21 -3.96
C PHE A 422 16.26 -29.30 -4.91
N LEU A 423 16.69 -28.17 -5.44
CA LEU A 423 17.93 -28.07 -6.20
C LEU A 423 18.90 -27.15 -5.45
N GLU A 424 20.04 -27.71 -5.09
CA GLU A 424 21.05 -27.01 -4.31
C GLU A 424 22.24 -26.60 -5.19
N ARG A 425 22.77 -25.40 -4.93
CA ARG A 425 23.90 -24.81 -5.66
C ARG A 425 24.87 -24.13 -4.69
N PRO A 426 26.17 -24.48 -4.70
CA PRO A 426 27.17 -23.73 -3.94
C PRO A 426 27.40 -22.36 -4.58
N ILE A 427 27.43 -21.31 -3.76
CA ILE A 427 27.68 -19.93 -4.16
C ILE A 427 28.96 -19.45 -3.46
N LEU A 428 30.04 -19.34 -4.21
CA LEU A 428 31.34 -18.99 -3.63
C LEU A 428 31.48 -17.48 -3.40
N ASP A 429 30.84 -16.66 -4.24
CA ASP A 429 31.00 -15.22 -4.29
C ASP A 429 29.78 -14.55 -5.00
N PRO A 430 29.72 -13.20 -5.08
CA PRO A 430 28.62 -12.51 -5.74
C PRO A 430 28.51 -12.79 -7.25
N ALA A 431 29.62 -13.12 -7.92
CA ALA A 431 29.61 -13.41 -9.36
C ALA A 431 28.95 -14.76 -9.64
N ALA A 432 29.24 -15.78 -8.82
CA ALA A 432 28.57 -17.06 -8.85
C ALA A 432 27.05 -16.91 -8.61
N LEU A 433 26.66 -16.05 -7.67
CA LEU A 433 25.24 -15.76 -7.43
C LEU A 433 24.57 -15.15 -8.66
N ARG A 434 25.19 -14.14 -9.27
CA ARG A 434 24.67 -13.50 -10.49
C ARG A 434 24.48 -14.51 -11.63
N GLN A 435 25.45 -15.41 -11.80
CA GLN A 435 25.38 -16.45 -12.83
C GLN A 435 24.21 -17.42 -12.58
N GLU A 436 24.04 -17.93 -11.35
CA GLU A 436 22.94 -18.84 -11.03
C GLU A 436 21.56 -18.17 -11.18
N LEU A 437 21.42 -16.89 -10.83
CA LEU A 437 20.18 -16.14 -11.05
C LEU A 437 19.88 -15.96 -12.55
N ALA A 438 20.90 -15.73 -13.38
CA ALA A 438 20.72 -15.67 -14.83
C ALA A 438 20.29 -17.03 -15.40
N VAL A 439 20.89 -18.13 -14.93
CA VAL A 439 20.54 -19.50 -15.33
C VAL A 439 19.10 -19.85 -14.92
N ASP A 440 18.66 -19.52 -13.70
CA ASP A 440 17.29 -19.78 -13.25
C ASP A 440 16.24 -18.97 -14.04
N ARG A 441 16.54 -17.70 -14.35
CA ARG A 441 15.70 -16.87 -15.23
C ARG A 441 15.58 -17.47 -16.62
N GLU A 442 16.69 -17.88 -17.23
CA GLU A 442 16.68 -18.46 -18.58
C GLU A 442 15.95 -19.81 -18.60
N ARG A 443 16.17 -20.67 -17.59
CA ARG A 443 15.45 -21.93 -17.46
C ARG A 443 13.94 -21.72 -17.35
N THR A 444 13.53 -20.74 -16.55
CA THR A 444 12.11 -20.43 -16.34
C THR A 444 11.48 -19.89 -17.62
N ARG A 445 12.20 -19.04 -18.37
CA ARG A 445 11.76 -18.51 -19.66
C ARG A 445 11.64 -19.62 -20.72
N SER A 446 12.67 -20.45 -20.84
CA SER A 446 12.74 -21.55 -21.81
C SER A 446 11.69 -22.64 -21.57
N SER A 447 11.28 -22.88 -20.32
CA SER A 447 10.23 -23.85 -19.99
C SER A 447 8.79 -23.29 -20.10
N GLY A 448 8.63 -22.03 -20.52
CA GLY A 448 7.33 -21.35 -20.51
C GLY A 448 6.76 -21.14 -19.09
N GLY A 449 7.60 -21.29 -18.07
CA GLY A 449 7.22 -21.13 -16.68
C GLY A 449 6.97 -19.66 -16.32
N ARG A 450 6.13 -19.43 -15.31
CA ARG A 450 5.99 -18.09 -14.73
C ARG A 450 7.30 -17.70 -14.03
N PRO A 451 7.76 -16.43 -14.16
CA PRO A 451 8.90 -15.94 -13.40
C PRO A 451 8.70 -16.19 -11.91
N ARG A 452 9.76 -16.60 -11.21
CA ARG A 452 9.71 -16.76 -9.75
C ARG A 452 9.38 -15.42 -9.09
N PRO A 453 8.70 -15.44 -7.91
CA PRO A 453 8.57 -14.24 -7.10
C PRO A 453 9.94 -13.63 -6.84
N ASN A 454 10.03 -12.29 -6.96
CA ASN A 454 11.26 -11.56 -6.66
C ASN A 454 11.41 -11.40 -5.14
N VAL A 455 11.57 -12.53 -4.45
CA VAL A 455 11.64 -12.66 -2.99
C VAL A 455 12.80 -13.60 -2.63
N LEU A 456 13.61 -13.20 -1.64
CA LEU A 456 14.75 -13.98 -1.12
C LEU A 456 14.59 -14.22 0.38
N LEU A 457 14.72 -15.48 0.81
CA LEU A 457 14.94 -15.82 2.22
C LEU A 457 16.44 -16.07 2.43
N ALA A 458 17.12 -15.16 3.12
CA ALA A 458 18.54 -15.25 3.41
C ALA A 458 18.75 -15.65 4.87
N PHE A 459 19.42 -16.78 5.09
CA PHE A 459 19.85 -17.26 6.40
C PHE A 459 21.29 -16.81 6.59
N ALA A 460 21.56 -15.98 7.59
CA ALA A 460 22.85 -15.30 7.71
C ALA A 460 23.38 -15.35 9.15
N PRO A 461 24.71 -15.52 9.35
CA PRO A 461 25.33 -15.32 10.65
C PRO A 461 25.10 -13.89 11.14
N SER A 462 24.72 -13.74 12.41
CA SER A 462 24.39 -12.44 13.00
C SER A 462 25.60 -11.52 13.19
N ASP A 463 26.81 -12.08 13.17
CA ASP A 463 28.10 -11.39 13.30
C ASP A 463 28.60 -10.76 11.98
N LEU A 464 28.03 -11.13 10.83
CA LEU A 464 28.30 -10.48 9.56
C LEU A 464 28.01 -8.97 9.67
N THR A 465 28.78 -8.18 8.92
CA THR A 465 28.48 -6.76 8.77
C THR A 465 27.47 -6.53 7.65
N LEU A 466 26.75 -5.40 7.71
CA LEU A 466 25.81 -5.03 6.65
C LEU A 466 26.52 -4.80 5.31
N GLY A 467 27.72 -4.22 5.32
CA GLY A 467 28.54 -4.04 4.13
C GLY A 467 28.93 -5.36 3.47
N GLN A 468 29.31 -6.34 4.30
CA GLN A 468 29.57 -7.70 3.85
C GLN A 468 28.35 -8.37 3.20
N LEU A 469 27.18 -8.25 3.83
CA LEU A 469 25.93 -8.78 3.30
C LEU A 469 25.52 -8.11 1.98
N THR A 470 25.54 -6.78 1.94
CA THR A 470 25.11 -5.99 0.76
C THR A 470 25.99 -6.25 -0.45
N VAL A 471 27.31 -6.36 -0.26
CA VAL A 471 28.23 -6.76 -1.33
C VAL A 471 27.91 -8.17 -1.84
N PHE A 472 27.60 -9.11 -0.95
CA PHE A 472 27.24 -10.47 -1.36
C PHE A 472 25.91 -10.54 -2.11
N LEU A 473 24.93 -9.74 -1.67
CA LEU A 473 23.57 -9.71 -2.21
C LEU A 473 23.35 -8.69 -3.33
N GLU A 474 24.38 -7.98 -3.78
CA GLU A 474 24.28 -7.00 -4.87
C GLU A 474 23.48 -7.53 -6.09
N PRO A 475 23.69 -8.77 -6.58
CA PRO A 475 22.95 -9.29 -7.73
C PRO A 475 21.42 -9.37 -7.54
N PHE A 476 20.94 -9.37 -6.29
CA PHE A 476 19.52 -9.34 -5.95
C PHE A 476 19.00 -7.93 -5.67
N LEU A 477 19.83 -7.05 -5.12
CA LEU A 477 19.41 -5.73 -4.64
C LEU A 477 19.14 -4.73 -5.76
N THR A 478 19.70 -4.93 -6.96
CA THR A 478 19.57 -4.00 -8.11
C THR A 478 18.13 -3.79 -8.61
N ASN A 479 17.19 -4.67 -8.28
CA ASN A 479 15.83 -4.67 -8.85
C ASN A 479 14.70 -4.51 -7.80
N HIS A 480 14.99 -3.93 -6.64
CA HIS A 480 14.02 -3.73 -5.53
C HIS A 480 13.27 -5.03 -5.16
N THR A 481 14.04 -6.02 -4.73
CA THR A 481 13.58 -7.35 -4.31
C THR A 481 13.14 -7.34 -2.84
N ALA A 482 12.10 -8.10 -2.49
CA ALA A 482 11.78 -8.34 -1.08
C ALA A 482 12.79 -9.34 -0.49
N ILE A 483 13.53 -8.93 0.55
CA ILE A 483 14.49 -9.79 1.24
C ILE A 483 13.99 -10.02 2.66
N HIS A 484 14.12 -11.25 3.15
CA HIS A 484 13.89 -11.62 4.55
C HIS A 484 15.17 -12.23 5.11
N LEU A 485 15.71 -11.63 6.16
CA LEU A 485 16.95 -12.03 6.82
C LEU A 485 16.65 -12.79 8.10
N LEU A 486 16.95 -14.08 8.09
CA LEU A 486 16.79 -15.02 9.19
C LEU A 486 18.17 -15.21 9.83
N LEU A 487 18.42 -14.50 10.94
CA LEU A 487 19.74 -14.49 11.58
C LEU A 487 19.93 -15.71 12.50
N ASP A 488 21.06 -16.40 12.33
CA ASP A 488 21.45 -17.61 13.07
C ASP A 488 20.43 -18.77 13.04
N GLU A 489 19.41 -18.67 12.19
CA GLU A 489 18.43 -19.72 11.96
C GLU A 489 19.01 -20.78 11.03
N PRO A 490 18.85 -22.08 11.36
CA PRO A 490 19.24 -23.13 10.44
C PRO A 490 18.29 -23.11 9.24
N MET A 491 18.85 -23.22 8.04
CA MET A 491 18.04 -23.44 6.84
C MET A 491 17.25 -24.77 6.99
N PRO A 492 15.93 -24.80 6.73
CA PRO A 492 15.16 -26.02 6.93
C PRO A 492 15.71 -27.19 6.08
N PRO A 493 15.66 -28.43 6.58
CA PRO A 493 16.27 -29.58 5.92
C PRO A 493 15.63 -29.85 4.54
N THR A 494 16.41 -30.38 3.61
CA THR A 494 15.98 -30.70 2.23
C THR A 494 15.29 -32.07 2.11
N SER A 495 15.15 -32.82 3.21
CA SER A 495 14.47 -34.12 3.21
C SER A 495 13.03 -34.01 3.70
N SER A 496 12.08 -34.46 2.88
CA SER A 496 10.70 -34.77 3.26
C SER A 496 10.63 -36.08 4.08
N LYS A 497 11.39 -36.18 5.17
CA LYS A 497 11.19 -37.29 6.12
C LYS A 497 10.14 -36.85 7.13
N GLU A 498 9.01 -37.56 7.08
CA GLU A 498 7.87 -37.56 7.98
C GLU A 498 8.13 -36.82 9.31
N ILE A 499 7.57 -35.62 9.46
CA ILE A 499 7.18 -35.16 10.78
C ILE A 499 5.97 -36.03 11.14
N LYS A 500 6.21 -37.16 11.81
CA LYS A 500 5.13 -37.93 12.43
C LYS A 500 4.55 -37.10 13.59
N PRO A 501 3.21 -37.14 13.77
CA PRO A 501 2.51 -36.34 14.77
C PRO A 501 2.97 -36.62 16.20
#